data_AF-A0A074YVZ3-F1
#
_entry.id   AF-A0A074YVZ3-F1
#
_cell.length_a   1.000
_cell.length_b   1.000
_cell.length_c   1.000
_cell.angle_alpha   90.00
_cell.angle_beta   90.00
_cell.angle_gamma   90.00
#
_symmetry.space_group_name_H-M   'P 1'
#
loop_
_entity.id
_entity.type
_entity.pdbx_description
1 polymer ?
#
loop_
_entity_poly.entity_id
_entity_poly.type
_entity_poly.pdbx_seq_one_letter_code
_entity_poly.pdbx_strand_id
1 'polypeptide(L)' 'MTCDPEQANFLNPTIVQDHVESIAFNLTKSVADQFFNSCK' A
#
# COMPACT_ATOMS: atom_id res chain seq x y z
N MET A 1 -4.24 1.19 5.15
CA MET A 1 -2.92 0.54 5.03
C MET A 1 -2.12 0.64 6.32
N THR A 2 -1.97 1.82 6.94
CA THR A 2 -1.02 2.04 8.05
C THR A 2 -1.34 1.33 9.38
N CYS A 3 -2.60 1.00 9.64
CA CYS A 3 -3.02 0.32 10.87
C CYS A 3 -3.68 -1.04 10.57
N ASP A 4 -3.44 -1.56 9.37
CA ASP A 4 -4.00 -2.85 8.96
C ASP A 4 -3.17 -3.97 9.63
N PRO A 5 -3.78 -4.89 10.39
CA PRO A 5 -3.04 -5.99 11.01
C PRO A 5 -2.36 -6.91 9.98
N GLU A 6 -2.83 -6.92 8.73
CA GLU A 6 -2.29 -7.70 7.63
C GLU A 6 -1.42 -6.87 6.68
N GLN A 7 -0.98 -5.67 7.11
CA GLN A 7 -0.16 -4.74 6.31
C GLN A 7 1.08 -5.40 5.66
N ALA A 8 1.69 -6.38 6.34
CA ALA A 8 2.84 -7.12 5.82
C ALA A 8 2.53 -7.99 4.58
N ASN A 9 1.27 -8.30 4.30
CA ASN A 9 0.87 -9.15 3.17
C ASN A 9 0.86 -8.42 1.83
N PHE A 10 0.78 -7.09 1.85
CA PHE A 10 0.59 -6.28 0.63
C PHE A 10 1.51 -5.07 0.52
N LEU A 11 2.31 -4.77 1.56
CA LEU A 11 3.35 -3.74 1.52
C LEU A 11 4.74 -4.37 1.46
N ASN A 12 5.60 -3.81 0.62
CA ASN A 12 7.02 -4.12 0.54
C ASN A 12 7.83 -2.83 0.79
N PRO A 13 8.26 -2.56 2.03
CA PRO A 13 8.98 -1.34 2.38
C PRO A 13 10.47 -1.42 2.03
N THR A 14 11.03 -0.28 1.60
CA THR A 14 12.48 -0.04 1.59
C THR A 14 12.84 0.69 2.87
N ILE A 15 13.65 0.06 3.72
CA ILE A 15 14.04 0.59 5.03
C ILE A 15 15.47 1.12 4.96
N VAL A 16 15.67 2.36 5.39
CA VAL A 16 16.99 2.99 5.51
C VAL A 16 17.22 3.33 6.97
N GLN A 17 18.21 2.68 7.58
CA GLN A 17 18.50 2.80 9.01
C GLN A 17 17.27 2.47 9.88
N ASP A 18 16.68 3.49 10.49
CA ASP A 18 15.59 3.43 11.47
C ASP A 18 14.25 3.95 10.93
N HIS A 19 14.16 4.29 9.64
CA HIS A 19 12.94 4.78 9.01
C HIS A 19 12.62 4.08 7.68
N VAL A 20 11.34 4.11 7.34
CA VAL A 20 10.85 3.63 6.05
C VAL A 20 10.99 4.75 5.03
N GLU A 21 11.82 4.55 4.02
CA GLU A 21 12.08 5.54 2.96
C GLU A 21 11.00 5.49 1.88
N SER A 22 10.62 4.28 1.46
CA SER A 22 9.59 4.07 0.44
C SER A 22 8.81 2.78 0.67
N ILE A 23 7.63 2.70 0.06
CA ILE A 23 6.76 1.52 0.15
C ILE A 23 6.25 1.21 -1.25
N ALA A 24 6.51 -0.01 -1.73
CA ALA A 24 5.79 -0.57 -2.86
C ALA A 24 4.58 -1.36 -2.35
N PHE A 25 3.43 -1.23 -3.00
CA PHE A 25 2.25 -2.01 -2.64
C PHE A 25 1.49 -2.43 -3.90
N ASN A 26 0.96 -3.65 -3.85
CA ASN A 26 0.25 -4.25 -4.97
C ASN A 26 -1.26 -4.22 -4.69
N LEU A 27 -1.99 -3.40 -5.45
CA LEU A 27 -3.44 -3.44 -5.45
C LEU A 27 -3.92 -4.32 -6.61
N THR A 28 -5.03 -5.02 -6.39
CA THR A 28 -5.74 -5.65 -7.51
C THR A 28 -6.34 -4.54 -8.39
N LYS A 29 -6.44 -4.82 -9.69
CA LYS A 29 -7.02 -3.87 -10.65
C LYS A 29 -8.41 -3.40 -10.25
N SER A 30 -9.26 -4.31 -9.74
CA SER A 30 -10.61 -3.97 -9.31
C SER A 30 -10.64 -2.96 -8.16
N VAL A 31 -9.76 -3.11 -7.17
CA VAL A 31 -9.67 -2.19 -6.02
C VAL A 31 -9.13 -0.82 -6.47
N ALA A 32 -8.11 -0.81 -7.33
CA ALA A 32 -7.57 0.42 -7.90
C ALA A 32 -8.62 1.18 -8.74
N ASP A 33 -9.36 0.47 -9.59
CA ASP A 33 -10.41 1.04 -10.44
C ASP A 33 -11.58 1.57 -9.60
N GLN A 34 -12.02 0.83 -8.57
CA GLN A 34 -13.08 1.30 -7.66
C GLN A 34 -12.68 2.57 -6.92
N PHE A 35 -11.46 2.61 -6.36
CA PHE A 35 -10.96 3.78 -5.67
C PHE A 35 -10.91 5.00 -6.61
N PHE A 36 -10.28 4.87 -7.78
CA PHE A 36 -10.16 5.96 -8.74
C PHE A 36 -11.52 6.49 -9.21
N ASN A 37 -12.46 5.59 -9.55
CA ASN A 37 -13.78 6.00 -10.01
C ASN A 37 -14.68 6.56 -8.90
N SER A 38 -14.39 6.28 -7.63
CA SER A 38 -15.13 6.87 -6.50
C SER A 38 -14.84 8.35 -6.24
N CYS A 39 -13.71 8.85 -6.76
CA CYS A 39 -13.28 10.25 -6.60
C CYS A 39 -13.44 11.07 -7.89
N LYS A 40 -14.06 10.49 -8.91
CA LYS A 40 -14.45 11.16 -10.17
C LYS A 40 -15.77 11.89 -9.99
#